data_AF-A0A2S5JH54-F1
#
_entry.id   AF-A0A2S5JH54-F1
#
_cell.length_a   1.000
_cell.length_b   1.000
_cell.length_c   1.000
_cell.angle_alpha   90.00
_cell.angle_beta   90.00
_cell.angle_gamma   90.00
#
_symmetry.space_group_name_H-M   'P 1'
#
loop_
_entity.id
_entity.type
_entity.pdbx_description
1 polymer ?
#
loop_
_entity_poly.entity_id
_entity_poly.type
_entity_poly.pdbx_seq_one_letter_code
_entity_poly.pdbx_strand_id
1 'polypeptide(L)'
;MSHQPDQTRGHAGRSAQARLIDPVTGKTFGYRFGGVRPGPVLVAMGSDDLVAHVAARLGRIPSLPWLRGTLCLLRADRANARAIESTLADSLGTVDRVVHLPFADDAGPRAVREATWKILREAAVLGMIQGRGVRLCRHGQQPPSRS
;
A
#
# COMPACT_ATOMS: atom_id res chain seq x y z
N MET A 1 10.26 -35.57 28.35
CA MET A 1 9.89 -34.15 28.44
C MET A 1 11.12 -33.32 28.09
N SER A 2 11.24 -32.88 26.84
CA SER A 2 12.26 -31.91 26.41
C SER A 2 11.66 -31.05 25.32
N HIS A 3 11.14 -29.87 25.70
CA HIS A 3 10.80 -28.81 24.78
C HIS A 3 12.05 -27.96 24.53
N GLN A 4 12.55 -27.98 23.29
CA GLN A 4 13.43 -26.95 22.77
C GLN A 4 12.70 -26.30 21.58
N PRO A 5 12.33 -25.01 21.66
CA PRO A 5 11.99 -24.26 20.46
C PRO A 5 13.29 -23.83 19.77
N ASP A 6 13.63 -24.53 18.69
CA ASP A 6 14.70 -24.16 17.76
C ASP A 6 14.32 -22.84 17.07
N GLN A 7 15.09 -21.80 17.39
CA GLN A 7 15.05 -20.49 16.78
C GLN A 7 15.69 -20.56 15.39
N THR A 8 14.89 -20.86 14.37
CA THR A 8 15.28 -20.56 12.98
C THR A 8 14.98 -19.09 12.67
N ARG A 9 15.86 -18.21 13.19
CA ARG A 9 16.13 -16.90 12.60
C ARG A 9 16.77 -17.10 11.23
N GLY A 10 15.94 -17.36 10.22
CA GLY A 10 16.34 -17.29 8.81
C GLY A 10 16.34 -15.84 8.34
N HIS A 11 17.50 -15.36 7.89
CA HIS A 11 17.69 -14.07 7.23
C HIS A 11 16.73 -13.89 6.04
N ALA A 12 15.57 -13.27 6.28
CA ALA A 12 14.80 -12.64 5.23
C ALA A 12 15.46 -11.30 4.91
N GLY A 13 16.03 -11.16 3.71
CA GLY A 13 16.25 -9.83 3.13
C GLY A 13 14.96 -9.04 3.32
N ARG A 14 15.04 -7.92 4.05
CA ARG A 14 13.90 -7.12 4.52
C ARG A 14 13.14 -6.56 3.32
N SER A 15 12.28 -7.36 2.71
CA SER A 15 11.22 -6.86 1.86
C SER A 15 10.31 -6.06 2.76
N ALA A 16 10.25 -4.74 2.58
CA ALA A 16 9.30 -3.88 3.28
C ALA A 16 7.86 -4.08 2.81
N GLN A 17 7.56 -5.28 2.33
CA GLN A 17 6.34 -5.76 1.74
C GLN A 17 5.90 -6.98 2.54
N ALA A 18 4.81 -6.85 3.29
CA ALA A 18 4.13 -7.98 3.91
C ALA A 18 2.97 -8.43 3.03
N ARG A 19 2.72 -9.74 2.95
CA ARG A 19 1.53 -10.28 2.29
C ARG A 19 0.36 -10.25 3.27
N LEU A 20 -0.82 -9.88 2.78
CA LEU A 20 -2.06 -9.95 3.53
C LEU A 20 -2.75 -11.27 3.14
N ILE A 21 -2.89 -12.16 4.12
CA ILE A 21 -3.41 -13.53 3.93
C ILE A 21 -4.78 -13.61 4.56
N ASP A 22 -5.76 -14.11 3.80
CA ASP A 22 -7.09 -14.36 4.30
C ASP A 22 -7.01 -15.56 5.26
N PRO A 23 -7.41 -15.40 6.54
CA PRO A 23 -7.28 -16.47 7.53
C PRO A 23 -8.20 -17.67 7.23
N VAL A 24 -9.27 -17.46 6.46
CA VAL A 24 -10.23 -18.52 6.11
C VAL A 24 -9.74 -19.31 4.91
N THR A 25 -9.28 -18.60 3.86
CA THR A 25 -8.91 -19.25 2.59
C THR A 25 -7.42 -19.54 2.46
N GLY A 26 -6.58 -18.96 3.32
CA GLY A 26 -5.11 -19.01 3.23
C GLY A 26 -4.53 -18.28 2.00
N LYS A 27 -5.37 -17.63 1.18
CA LYS A 27 -4.95 -16.97 -0.06
C LYS A 27 -4.48 -15.54 0.22
N THR A 28 -3.49 -15.10 -0.56
CA THR A 28 -3.08 -13.69 -0.53
C THR A 28 -4.14 -12.83 -1.20
N PHE A 29 -4.74 -11.93 -0.43
CA PHE A 29 -5.72 -10.95 -0.94
C PHE A 29 -5.13 -9.54 -1.02
N GLY A 30 -3.88 -9.34 -0.62
CA GLY A 30 -3.23 -8.04 -0.73
C GLY A 30 -1.77 -7.99 -0.30
N TYR A 31 -1.21 -6.78 -0.33
CA TYR A 31 0.16 -6.48 0.05
C TYR A 31 0.21 -5.20 0.87
N ARG A 32 1.03 -5.18 1.92
CA ARG A 32 1.28 -4.01 2.76
C ARG A 32 2.71 -3.54 2.61
N PHE A 33 2.90 -2.24 2.44
CA PHE A 33 4.20 -1.58 2.36
C PHE A 33 4.36 -0.53 3.46
N GLY A 34 5.56 -0.39 3.99
CA GLY A 34 5.87 0.60 5.03
C GLY A 34 5.41 0.15 6.43
N GLY A 35 4.91 1.11 7.23
CA GLY A 35 4.47 0.89 8.60
C GLY A 35 5.59 1.00 9.65
N VAL A 36 6.83 1.30 9.25
CA VAL A 36 7.96 1.48 10.18
C VAL A 36 7.88 2.84 10.91
N ARG A 37 7.32 3.86 10.25
CA ARG A 37 7.12 5.20 10.82
C ARG A 37 5.62 5.49 10.93
N PRO A 38 5.14 6.06 12.06
CA PRO A 38 3.74 6.41 12.20
C PRO A 38 3.33 7.46 11.17
N GLY A 39 2.13 7.32 10.64
CA GLY A 39 1.60 8.22 9.63
C GLY A 39 0.35 7.67 8.96
N PRO A 40 -0.06 8.29 7.85
CA PRO A 40 -1.33 8.00 7.21
C PRO A 40 -1.41 6.59 6.63
N VAL A 41 -2.63 6.09 6.53
CA VAL A 41 -2.96 4.81 5.93
C VAL A 41 -3.63 5.06 4.58
N LEU A 42 -2.97 4.58 3.53
CA LEU A 42 -3.48 4.61 2.16
C LEU A 42 -3.83 3.19 1.73
N VAL A 43 -5.07 2.98 1.32
CA VAL A 43 -5.53 1.72 0.74
C VAL A 43 -5.76 1.93 -0.74
N ALA A 44 -5.18 1.09 -1.59
CA ALA A 44 -5.48 1.04 -3.01
C ALA A 44 -6.11 -0.31 -3.36
N MET A 45 -7.24 -0.27 -4.05
CA MET A 45 -8.00 -1.47 -4.42
C MET A 45 -8.10 -1.59 -5.94
N GLY A 46 -7.89 -2.79 -6.47
CA GLY A 46 -7.99 -3.06 -7.91
C GLY A 46 -8.09 -4.54 -8.22
N SER A 47 -8.07 -4.89 -9.51
CA SER A 47 -8.14 -6.28 -9.96
C SER A 47 -6.91 -7.10 -9.55
N ASP A 48 -7.09 -8.43 -9.50
CA ASP A 48 -6.07 -9.40 -9.08
C ASP A 48 -4.72 -9.18 -9.80
N ASP A 49 -4.77 -9.04 -11.12
CA ASP A 49 -3.60 -8.93 -11.99
C ASP A 49 -2.95 -7.56 -11.89
N LEU A 50 -3.74 -6.48 -11.92
CA LEU A 50 -3.20 -5.12 -11.83
C LEU A 50 -2.49 -4.91 -10.49
N VAL A 51 -3.09 -5.35 -9.39
CA VAL A 51 -2.53 -5.22 -8.05
C VAL A 51 -1.23 -6.01 -7.91
N ALA A 52 -1.15 -7.23 -8.46
CA ALA A 52 0.08 -8.02 -8.42
C ALA A 52 1.23 -7.33 -9.17
N HIS A 53 0.96 -6.81 -10.37
CA HIS A 53 1.97 -6.09 -11.16
C HIS A 53 2.39 -4.76 -10.51
N VAL A 54 1.45 -4.02 -9.95
CA VAL A 54 1.74 -2.79 -9.19
C VAL A 54 2.56 -3.11 -7.93
N ALA A 55 2.20 -4.15 -7.19
CA ALA A 55 2.95 -4.58 -6.01
C ALA A 55 4.40 -4.94 -6.37
N ALA A 56 4.59 -5.72 -7.44
CA ALA A 56 5.92 -6.08 -7.93
C ALA A 56 6.72 -4.84 -8.36
N ARG A 57 6.06 -3.85 -8.98
CA ARG A 57 6.71 -2.59 -9.38
C ARG A 57 7.09 -1.71 -8.19
N LEU A 58 6.20 -1.56 -7.21
CA LEU A 58 6.46 -0.80 -5.99
C LEU A 58 7.54 -1.46 -5.14
N GLY A 59 7.57 -2.79 -5.06
CA GLY A 59 8.61 -3.53 -4.35
C GLY A 59 10.03 -3.31 -4.90
N ARG A 60 10.16 -2.83 -6.15
CA ARG A 60 11.45 -2.43 -6.74
C ARG A 60 11.90 -1.02 -6.35
N ILE A 61 11.07 -0.24 -5.65
CA ILE A 61 11.40 1.12 -5.22
C ILE A 61 12.19 1.03 -3.89
N PRO A 62 13.50 1.33 -3.87
CA PRO A 62 14.33 1.12 -2.68
C PRO A 62 13.96 2.03 -1.50
N SER A 63 13.30 3.16 -1.78
CA SER A 63 12.87 4.13 -0.78
C SER A 63 11.52 3.80 -0.14
N LEU A 64 10.75 2.87 -0.71
CA LEU A 64 9.42 2.51 -0.21
C LEU A 64 9.39 1.97 1.24
N PRO A 65 10.41 1.23 1.73
CA PRO A 65 10.51 0.87 3.15
C PRO A 65 10.48 2.05 4.12
N TRP A 66 10.91 3.23 3.67
CA TRP A 66 11.04 4.44 4.48
C TRP A 66 9.81 5.34 4.41
N LEU A 67 8.75 4.87 3.74
CA LEU A 67 7.48 5.55 3.64
C LEU A 67 6.91 5.80 5.04
N ARG A 68 6.43 7.02 5.27
CA ARG A 68 5.72 7.39 6.49
C ARG A 68 4.28 6.87 6.41
N GLY A 69 3.84 6.13 7.42
CA GLY A 69 2.53 5.49 7.42
C GLY A 69 2.54 4.15 6.68
N THR A 70 1.37 3.72 6.24
CA THR A 70 1.15 2.37 5.70
C THR A 70 0.41 2.42 4.37
N LEU A 71 0.97 1.79 3.34
CA LEU A 71 0.30 1.60 2.05
C LEU A 71 -0.18 0.15 1.93
N CYS A 72 -1.47 -0.06 1.71
CA CYS A 72 -2.04 -1.37 1.44
C CYS A 72 -2.59 -1.46 0.02
N LEU A 73 -2.24 -2.51 -0.68
CA LEU A 73 -2.83 -2.88 -1.96
C LEU A 73 -3.74 -4.08 -1.76
N LEU A 74 -5.02 -3.96 -2.10
CA LEU A 74 -6.00 -5.03 -1.95
C LEU A 74 -6.51 -5.49 -3.32
N ARG A 75 -6.61 -6.80 -3.49
CA ARG A 75 -7.14 -7.48 -4.68
C ARG A 75 -8.65 -7.61 -4.50
N ALA A 76 -9.42 -6.73 -5.15
CA ALA A 76 -10.87 -6.65 -5.00
C ALA A 76 -11.56 -7.98 -5.32
N ASP A 77 -11.06 -8.73 -6.30
CA ASP A 77 -11.66 -10.00 -6.76
C ASP A 77 -11.42 -11.18 -5.79
N ARG A 78 -10.40 -11.08 -4.93
CA ARG A 78 -9.99 -12.15 -4.00
C ARG A 78 -10.40 -11.86 -2.56
N ALA A 79 -10.59 -10.60 -2.24
CA ALA A 79 -10.79 -10.16 -0.89
C ALA A 79 -12.27 -10.31 -0.51
N ASN A 80 -12.56 -11.22 0.43
CA ASN A 80 -13.87 -11.25 1.07
C ASN A 80 -14.04 -9.96 1.90
N ALA A 81 -15.23 -9.35 1.88
CA ALA A 81 -15.54 -8.16 2.68
C ALA A 81 -15.13 -8.32 4.16
N ARG A 82 -15.35 -9.50 4.75
CA ARG A 82 -14.91 -9.80 6.12
C ARG A 82 -13.39 -9.77 6.30
N ALA A 83 -12.63 -10.27 5.33
CA ALA A 83 -11.17 -10.27 5.39
C ALA A 83 -10.61 -8.85 5.26
N ILE A 84 -11.25 -8.02 4.43
CA ILE A 84 -10.93 -6.58 4.33
C ILE A 84 -11.21 -5.90 5.68
N GLU A 85 -12.42 -6.06 6.23
CA GLU A 85 -12.82 -5.43 7.50
C GLU A 85 -11.91 -5.82 8.66
N SER A 86 -11.64 -7.11 8.84
CA SER A 86 -10.70 -7.58 9.89
C SER A 86 -9.31 -6.99 9.67
N THR A 87 -8.81 -6.93 8.43
CA THR A 87 -7.48 -6.35 8.18
C THR A 87 -7.44 -4.85 8.45
N LEU A 88 -8.50 -4.13 8.09
CA LEU A 88 -8.63 -2.71 8.39
C LEU A 88 -8.67 -2.48 9.91
N ALA A 89 -9.49 -3.25 10.63
CA ALA A 89 -9.65 -3.16 12.07
C ALA A 89 -8.39 -3.56 12.85
N ASP A 90 -7.76 -4.68 12.49
CA ASP A 90 -6.68 -5.30 13.26
C ASP A 90 -5.30 -4.71 12.94
N SER A 91 -5.06 -4.31 11.69
CA SER A 91 -3.70 -4.01 11.20
C SER A 91 -3.48 -2.58 10.73
N LEU A 92 -4.56 -1.83 10.44
CA LEU A 92 -4.45 -0.53 9.78
C LEU A 92 -5.05 0.60 10.60
N GLY A 93 -6.01 0.33 11.50
CA GLY A 93 -6.66 1.38 12.25
C GLY A 93 -7.47 2.30 11.34
N THR A 94 -7.39 3.62 11.52
CA THR A 94 -8.11 4.58 10.69
C THR A 94 -7.49 4.67 9.30
N VAL A 95 -8.30 4.40 8.26
CA VAL A 95 -7.91 4.60 6.87
C VAL A 95 -8.09 6.06 6.49
N ASP A 96 -6.99 6.77 6.20
CA ASP A 96 -7.03 8.16 5.77
C ASP A 96 -7.53 8.32 4.34
N ARG A 97 -7.22 7.36 3.46
CA ARG A 97 -7.65 7.40 2.06
C ARG A 97 -7.76 6.03 1.42
N VAL A 98 -8.81 5.89 0.60
CA VAL A 98 -9.03 4.74 -0.28
C VAL A 98 -8.94 5.21 -1.74
N VAL A 99 -8.21 4.47 -2.57
CA VAL A 99 -8.03 4.73 -4.00
C VAL A 99 -8.44 3.51 -4.79
N HIS A 100 -9.45 3.67 -5.63
CA HIS A 100 -9.82 2.64 -6.59
C HIS A 100 -8.94 2.78 -7.84
N LEU A 101 -8.24 1.71 -8.17
CA LEU A 101 -7.49 1.57 -9.40
C LEU A 101 -8.47 1.26 -10.54
N PRO A 102 -8.21 1.76 -11.76
CA PRO A 102 -9.07 1.44 -12.89
C PRO A 102 -9.06 -0.07 -13.12
N PHE A 103 -10.26 -0.65 -13.26
CA PHE A 103 -10.41 -1.98 -13.83
C PHE A 103 -10.06 -1.87 -15.31
N ALA A 104 -8.84 -2.27 -15.66
CA ALA A 104 -8.48 -2.52 -17.04
C ALA A 104 -8.59 -4.03 -17.25
N ASP A 105 -9.28 -4.43 -18.32
CA ASP A 105 -9.38 -5.84 -18.74
C ASP A 105 -8.00 -6.45 -19.02
N ASP A 106 -6.98 -5.59 -19.24
CA ASP A 106 -5.61 -6.00 -19.44
C ASP A 106 -4.68 -5.19 -18.53
N ALA A 107 -3.90 -5.88 -17.69
CA ALA A 107 -2.89 -5.30 -16.79
C ALA A 107 -1.62 -4.90 -17.56
N GLY A 108 -1.78 -4.28 -18.72
CA GLY A 108 -0.69 -3.89 -19.60
C GLY A 108 0.26 -2.87 -18.95
N PRO A 109 1.49 -2.70 -19.48
CA PRO A 109 2.52 -1.85 -18.89
C PRO A 109 2.08 -0.39 -18.64
N ARG A 110 1.16 0.11 -19.47
CA ARG A 110 0.56 1.44 -19.31
C ARG A 110 -0.34 1.52 -18.09
N ALA A 111 -1.28 0.59 -17.93
CA ALA A 111 -2.20 0.53 -16.79
C ALA A 111 -1.43 0.40 -15.47
N VAL A 112 -0.43 -0.49 -15.43
CA VAL A 112 0.43 -0.68 -14.25
C VAL A 112 1.17 0.62 -13.90
N ARG A 113 1.73 1.31 -14.89
CA ARG A 113 2.44 2.58 -14.68
C ARG A 113 1.50 3.67 -14.18
N GLU A 114 0.33 3.82 -14.78
CA GLU A 114 -0.68 4.82 -14.38
C GLU A 114 -1.18 4.56 -12.96
N ALA A 115 -1.52 3.31 -12.62
CA ALA A 115 -1.92 2.91 -11.28
C ALA A 115 -0.82 3.18 -10.25
N THR A 116 0.43 2.83 -10.57
CA THR A 116 1.59 3.11 -9.71
C THR A 116 1.75 4.60 -9.45
N TRP A 117 1.67 5.44 -10.49
CA TRP A 117 1.77 6.88 -10.35
C TRP A 117 0.62 7.48 -9.56
N LYS A 118 -0.60 6.98 -9.74
CA LYS A 118 -1.77 7.38 -8.96
C LYS A 118 -1.52 7.13 -7.47
N ILE A 119 -1.09 5.92 -7.10
CA ILE A 119 -0.78 5.56 -5.71
C ILE A 119 0.31 6.47 -5.13
N LEU A 120 1.42 6.66 -5.85
CA LEU A 120 2.52 7.49 -5.36
C LEU A 120 2.11 8.96 -5.20
N ARG A 121 1.24 9.47 -6.08
CA ARG A 121 0.70 10.83 -5.97
C ARG A 121 -0.15 10.96 -4.71
N GLU A 122 -1.05 10.02 -4.45
CA GLU A 122 -1.91 10.04 -3.25
C GLU A 122 -1.07 9.90 -1.97
N ALA A 123 -0.05 9.04 -1.99
CA ALA A 123 0.90 8.95 -0.89
C ALA A 123 1.64 10.28 -0.66
N ALA A 124 2.00 11.01 -1.71
CA ALA A 124 2.63 12.32 -1.59
C ALA A 124 1.66 13.38 -1.03
N VAL A 125 0.40 13.37 -1.46
CA VAL A 125 -0.65 14.28 -0.97
C VAL A 125 -0.87 14.08 0.53
N LEU A 126 -0.82 12.83 1.01
CA LEU A 126 -0.90 12.49 2.43
C LEU A 126 0.40 12.79 3.20
N GLY A 127 1.48 13.21 2.53
CA GLY A 127 2.78 13.42 3.16
C GLY A 127 3.45 12.12 3.62
N MET A 128 3.09 10.99 3.01
CA MET A 128 3.71 9.68 3.25
C MET A 128 5.10 9.60 2.60
N ILE A 129 5.30 10.35 1.52
CA ILE A 129 6.60 10.50 0.84
C ILE A 129 6.98 11.97 0.74
N GLN A 130 8.22 12.31 1.10
CA GLN A 130 8.78 13.64 0.85
C GLN A 130 9.34 13.66 -0.57
N GLY A 131 8.64 14.37 -1.46
CA GLY A 131 8.92 14.33 -2.89
C GLY A 131 10.30 14.90 -3.25
N ARG A 132 11.21 14.05 -3.73
CA ARG A 132 12.06 14.43 -4.87
C ARG A 132 11.28 14.05 -6.14
N GLY A 133 10.58 15.02 -6.74
CA GLY A 133 9.97 14.87 -8.07
C GLY A 133 8.44 14.74 -8.15
N VAL A 134 7.70 14.73 -7.05
CA VAL A 134 6.22 14.84 -7.10
C VAL A 134 5.86 16.32 -6.98
N ARG A 135 5.62 16.99 -8.12
CA ARG A 135 5.04 18.34 -8.12
C ARG A 135 3.61 18.22 -7.60
N LEU A 136 3.41 18.54 -6.33
CA LEU A 136 2.08 18.80 -5.79
C LEU A 136 1.61 20.11 -6.43
N CYS A 137 0.62 20.04 -7.33
CA CYS A 137 -0.11 21.24 -7.73
C CYS A 137 -0.84 21.75 -6.48
N ARG A 138 -0.23 22.71 -5.77
CA ARG A 138 -0.88 23.46 -4.71
C ARG A 138 -2.03 24.23 -5.35
N HIS A 139 -3.26 23.80 -5.13
CA HIS A 139 -4.43 24.63 -5.39
C HIS A 139 -4.60 25.58 -4.20
N GLY A 140 -4.40 26.88 -4.46
CA GLY A 140 -4.96 28.01 -3.73
C GLY A 140 -4.81 28.05 -2.20
N GLN A 141 -3.66 28.47 -1.69
CA GLN A 141 -3.67 29.31 -0.48
C GLN A 141 -3.82 30.77 -0.93
N GLN A 142 -5.00 31.33 -0.69
CA GLN A 142 -5.30 32.74 -0.88
C GLN A 142 -4.48 33.55 0.14
N PRO A 143 -3.69 34.55 -0.26
CA PRO A 143 -2.93 35.37 0.67
C PRO A 143 -3.89 36.25 1.51
N PRO A 144 -3.57 36.52 2.79
CA PRO A 144 -4.38 37.41 3.60
C PRO A 144 -4.33 38.83 3.02
N SER A 145 -5.52 39.38 2.76
CA SER A 145 -5.75 40.78 2.44
C SER A 145 -5.14 41.65 3.56
N ARG A 146 -4.15 42.48 3.18
CA ARG A 146 -3.68 43.55 4.04
C ARG A 146 -4.71 44.67 4.01
N SER A 147 -5.27 44.97 5.18
CA SER A 147 -5.93 46.25 5.47
C SER A 147 -4.91 47.38 5.59
#